data_AF-A0A5C4KSS2-F1
#
_entry.id   AF-A0A5C4KSS2-F1
#
_cell.length_a   1.000
_cell.length_b   1.000
_cell.length_c   1.000
_cell.angle_alpha   90.00
_cell.angle_beta   90.00
_cell.angle_gamma   90.00
#
_symmetry.space_group_name_H-M   'P 1'
#
loop_
_entity.id
_entity.type
_entity.pdbx_description
1 polymer ?
#
loop_
_entity_poly.entity_id
_entity_poly.type
_entity_poly.pdbx_seq_one_letter_code
_entity_poly.pdbx_strand_id
1 'polypeptide(L)'
;MERNLAQAATQLGLTRPKLIARMREKGLLNEKNLPAYPNRDRDYLRIKDGQWYHDQLGMQYSQSTKVKQPGIRWLAEQLGIDLPAIPADHRDVA
;
A
#
# COMPACT_ATOMS: atom_id res chain seq x y z
N MET A 1 8.83 3.17 7.52
CA MET A 1 8.62 3.92 6.27
C MET A 1 7.30 3.47 5.62
N GLU A 2 6.46 4.41 5.18
CA GLU A 2 5.21 4.13 4.45
C GLU A 2 5.44 4.19 2.94
N ARG A 3 4.83 3.28 2.17
CA ARG A 3 4.99 3.18 0.71
C ARG A 3 3.71 3.57 0.00
N ASN A 4 3.82 4.21 -1.16
CA ASN A 4 2.67 4.34 -2.05
C ASN A 4 2.44 3.02 -2.83
N LEU A 5 1.30 2.91 -3.51
CA LEU A 5 0.97 1.71 -4.30
C LEU A 5 1.99 1.39 -5.41
N ALA A 6 2.67 2.39 -5.97
CA ALA A 6 3.72 2.15 -6.96
C ALA A 6 4.93 1.46 -6.33
N GLN A 7 5.42 2.00 -5.21
CA GLN A 7 6.54 1.44 -4.45
C GLN A 7 6.22 0.04 -3.92
N ALA A 8 4.99 -0.18 -3.43
CA ALA A 8 4.54 -1.49 -2.99
C ALA A 8 4.51 -2.49 -4.16
N ALA A 9 4.03 -2.08 -5.34
CA ALA A 9 4.01 -2.93 -6.52
C ALA A 9 5.42 -3.37 -6.92
N THR A 10 6.38 -2.43 -6.94
CA THR A 10 7.79 -2.75 -7.23
C THR A 10 8.34 -3.80 -6.28
N GLN A 11 8.05 -3.69 -4.97
CA GLN A 11 8.52 -4.67 -3.98
C GLN A 11 7.84 -6.04 -4.12
N LEU A 12 6.63 -6.08 -4.67
CA LEU A 12 5.88 -7.31 -4.94
C LEU A 12 6.17 -7.89 -6.33
N GLY A 13 7.12 -7.33 -7.09
CA GLY A 13 7.41 -7.77 -8.46
C GLY A 13 6.26 -7.51 -9.45
N LEU A 14 5.44 -6.50 -9.20
CA LEU A 14 4.28 -6.13 -10.02
C LEU A 14 4.39 -4.70 -10.56
N THR A 15 3.59 -4.41 -11.58
CA THR A 15 3.30 -3.02 -11.98
C THR A 15 2.19 -2.45 -11.12
N ARG A 16 2.17 -1.13 -10.95
CA ARG A 16 1.11 -0.44 -10.18
C ARG A 16 -0.31 -0.77 -10.67
N PRO A 17 -0.63 -0.74 -11.97
CA PRO A 17 -1.98 -1.10 -12.45
C PRO A 17 -2.36 -2.54 -12.12
N LYS A 18 -1.41 -3.49 -12.26
CA LYS A 18 -1.64 -4.91 -11.95
C LYS A 18 -1.89 -5.13 -10.44
N LEU A 19 -1.14 -4.43 -9.58
CA LEU A 19 -1.39 -4.45 -8.14
C LEU A 19 -2.80 -3.92 -7.82
N ILE A 20 -3.18 -2.75 -8.35
CA ILE A 20 -4.50 -2.14 -8.10
C ILE A 20 -5.62 -3.08 -8.55
N ALA A 21 -5.52 -3.66 -9.75
CA ALA A 21 -6.52 -4.58 -10.27
C ALA A 21 -6.73 -5.77 -9.31
N ARG A 22 -5.66 -6.46 -8.91
CA ARG A 22 -5.75 -7.60 -7.99
C ARG A 22 -6.24 -7.22 -6.59
N MET A 23 -5.84 -6.06 -6.08
CA MET A 23 -6.34 -5.58 -4.80
C MET A 23 -7.84 -5.27 -4.84
N ARG A 24 -8.36 -4.74 -5.96
CA ARG A 24 -9.80 -4.52 -6.16
C ARG A 24 -10.56 -5.84 -6.33
N GLU A 25 -10.04 -6.77 -7.12
CA GLU A 25 -10.61 -8.13 -7.27
C GLU A 25 -10.76 -8.85 -5.93
N LYS A 26 -9.81 -8.64 -5.01
CA LYS A 26 -9.83 -9.18 -3.64
C LYS A 26 -10.64 -8.34 -2.65
N GLY A 27 -11.25 -7.22 -3.07
CA GLY A 27 -12.02 -6.33 -2.20
C GLY A 27 -11.17 -5.61 -1.14
N LEU A 28 -9.87 -5.45 -1.36
CA LEU A 28 -8.97 -4.70 -0.48
C LEU A 28 -9.02 -3.19 -0.77
N LEU A 29 -9.30 -2.83 -2.03
CA LEU A 29 -9.47 -1.44 -2.46
C LEU A 29 -10.87 -1.21 -3.02
N ASN A 30 -11.40 -0.01 -2.81
CA ASN A 30 -12.62 0.47 -3.45
C ASN A 30 -12.34 1.10 -4.84
N GLU A 31 -13.40 1.59 -5.49
CA GLU A 31 -13.34 2.24 -6.81
C GLU A 31 -12.46 3.50 -6.85
N LYS A 32 -12.24 4.14 -5.69
CA LYS A 32 -11.35 5.30 -5.54
C LYS A 32 -9.90 4.92 -5.23
N ASN A 33 -9.55 3.63 -5.24
CA ASN A 33 -8.25 3.10 -4.81
C ASN A 33 -7.91 3.40 -3.34
N LEU A 34 -8.93 3.52 -2.49
CA LEU A 34 -8.80 3.63 -1.04
C LEU A 34 -9.07 2.27 -0.38
N PRO A 35 -8.55 1.99 0.83
CA PRO A 35 -8.83 0.74 1.54
C PRO A 35 -10.33 0.55 1.69
N ALA A 36 -10.85 -0.61 1.29
CA ALA A 36 -12.28 -0.92 1.39
C ALA A 36 -12.72 -1.06 2.86
N TYR A 37 -11.83 -1.55 3.73
CA TYR A 37 -12.07 -1.75 5.16
C TYR A 37 -10.98 -1.05 5.99
N PRO A 38 -10.97 0.29 6.07
CA PRO A 38 -9.87 1.05 6.68
C PRO A 38 -9.65 0.76 8.16
N ASN A 39 -10.68 0.34 8.90
CA ASN A 39 -10.55 -0.05 10.30
C ASN A 39 -9.99 -1.47 10.47
N ARG A 40 -10.47 -2.42 9.64
CA ARG A 40 -10.02 -3.82 9.67
C ARG A 40 -8.57 -3.96 9.25
N ASP A 41 -8.20 -3.27 8.16
CA ASP A 41 -6.91 -3.43 7.51
C ASP A 41 -5.90 -2.33 7.95
N ARG A 42 -6.20 -1.62 9.05
CA ARG A 42 -5.47 -0.43 9.50
C ARG A 42 -3.99 -0.70 9.79
N ASP A 43 -3.63 -1.93 10.15
CA ASP A 43 -2.25 -2.31 10.48
C ASP A 43 -1.38 -2.45 9.22
N TYR A 44 -2.01 -2.58 8.05
CA TYR A 44 -1.35 -2.82 6.76
C TYR A 44 -1.52 -1.66 5.78
N LEU A 45 -2.71 -1.08 5.77
CA LEU A 45 -3.17 -0.07 4.83
C LEU A 45 -3.58 1.20 5.58
N ARG A 46 -3.34 2.35 4.96
CA ARG A 46 -3.72 3.66 5.49
C ARG A 46 -4.19 4.58 4.38
N ILE A 47 -5.17 5.44 4.69
CA ILE A 47 -5.49 6.60 3.85
C ILE A 47 -4.57 7.75 4.27
N LYS A 48 -3.83 8.30 3.32
CA LYS A 48 -3.08 9.56 3.49
C LYS A 48 -3.83 10.67 2.78
N ASP A 49 -4.23 11.67 3.56
CA ASP A 49 -4.71 12.95 3.06
C ASP A 49 -3.52 13.82 2.63
N GLY A 50 -3.66 14.46 1.48
CA GLY A 50 -2.71 15.42 0.93
C GLY A 50 -3.45 16.68 0.53
N GLN A 51 -2.81 17.82 0.71
CA GLN A 51 -3.33 19.13 0.34
C GLN A 51 -2.34 19.83 -0.60
N TRP A 52 -2.86 20.58 -1.55
CA TRP A 52 -2.06 21.35 -2.50
C TRP A 52 -2.87 22.56 -2.97
N TYR A 53 -2.18 23.64 -3.32
CA TYR A 53 -2.84 24.87 -3.78
C TYR A 53 -2.93 24.90 -5.30
N HIS A 54 -4.14 25.15 -5.83
CA HIS A 54 -4.39 25.46 -7.23
C HIS A 54 -4.67 26.97 -7.37
N ASP A 55 -4.04 27.62 -8.35
CA ASP A 55 -4.13 29.07 -8.57
C ASP A 55 -5.57 29.61 -8.74
N GLN A 56 -6.41 28.93 -9.51
CA GLN A 56 -7.81 29.29 -9.78
C GLN A 56 -8.79 28.71 -8.76
N LEU A 57 -8.53 27.50 -8.26
CA LEU A 57 -9.48 26.73 -7.45
C LEU A 57 -9.16 26.76 -5.96
N GLY A 58 -8.08 27.44 -5.55
CA GLY A 58 -7.64 27.53 -4.17
C GLY A 58 -7.13 26.20 -3.62
N MET A 59 -7.28 25.99 -2.31
CA MET A 59 -6.79 24.79 -1.61
C MET A 59 -7.57 23.54 -2.06
N GLN A 60 -6.83 22.54 -2.55
CA GLN A 60 -7.33 21.25 -2.99
C GLN A 60 -6.89 20.13 -2.04
N TYR A 61 -7.72 19.09 -1.95
CA TYR A 61 -7.49 17.95 -1.08
C TYR A 61 -7.51 16.66 -1.90
N SER A 62 -6.70 15.70 -1.48
CA SER A 62 -6.53 14.42 -2.16
C SER A 62 -6.34 13.31 -1.14
N GLN A 63 -6.77 12.10 -1.50
CA GLN A 63 -6.57 10.92 -0.69
C GLN A 63 -5.80 9.88 -1.48
N SER A 64 -4.91 9.15 -0.80
CA SER A 64 -4.16 8.06 -1.41
C SER A 64 -3.96 6.91 -0.44
N THR A 65 -3.95 5.68 -0.95
CA THR A 65 -3.57 4.50 -0.16
C THR A 65 -2.07 4.47 0.05
N LYS A 66 -1.68 4.28 1.31
CA LYS A 66 -0.33 3.94 1.74
C LYS A 66 -0.30 2.53 2.30
N VAL A 67 0.80 1.84 2.03
CA VAL A 67 1.12 0.51 2.52
C VAL A 67 2.17 0.66 3.61
N LYS A 68 1.84 0.20 4.82
CA LYS A 68 2.76 0.17 5.96
C LYS A 68 3.80 -0.93 5.74
N GLN A 69 4.90 -0.91 6.51
CA GLN A 69 5.93 -1.95 6.44
C GLN A 69 5.37 -3.39 6.54
N PRO A 70 4.55 -3.76 7.55
CA PRO A 70 3.95 -5.10 7.61
C PRO A 70 2.98 -5.37 6.45
N GLY A 71 2.42 -4.33 5.83
CA GLY A 71 1.48 -4.43 4.73
C GLY A 71 2.07 -5.05 3.46
N ILE A 72 3.39 -5.04 3.26
CA ILE A 72 4.00 -5.67 2.08
C ILE A 72 3.86 -7.19 2.14
N ARG A 73 4.20 -7.80 3.28
CA ARG A 73 4.09 -9.25 3.46
C ARG A 73 2.63 -9.69 3.49
N TRP A 74 1.79 -8.95 4.20
CA TRP A 74 0.35 -9.20 4.21
C TRP A 74 -0.27 -9.12 2.81
N LEU A 75 0.10 -8.12 1.99
CA LEU A 75 -0.36 -8.06 0.60
C LEU A 75 0.11 -9.25 -0.23
N ALA A 76 1.34 -9.72 -0.04
CA ALA A 76 1.83 -10.89 -0.74
C ALA A 76 0.98 -12.13 -0.42
N GLU A 77 0.64 -12.34 0.85
CA GLU A 77 -0.26 -13.41 1.29
C GLU A 77 -1.66 -13.28 0.68
N GLN A 78 -2.28 -12.09 0.74
CA GLN A 78 -3.61 -11.86 0.15
C GLN A 78 -3.66 -12.08 -1.36
N LEU A 79 -2.55 -11.80 -2.05
CA LEU A 79 -2.42 -11.85 -3.50
C LEU A 79 -1.80 -13.15 -4.01
N GLY A 80 -1.42 -14.07 -3.12
CA GLY A 80 -0.76 -15.33 -3.47
C GLY A 80 0.59 -15.12 -4.16
N ILE A 81 1.35 -14.10 -3.74
CA ILE A 81 2.68 -13.79 -4.25
C ILE A 81 3.71 -14.39 -3.30
N ASP A 82 4.60 -15.20 -3.83
CA ASP A 82 5.74 -15.69 -3.05
C ASP A 82 6.79 -14.58 -2.94
N LEU A 83 7.16 -14.24 -1.70
CA LEU A 83 8.22 -13.28 -1.41
C LEU A 83 9.41 -14.02 -0.82
N PRO A 84 10.65 -13.64 -1.17
CA PRO A 84 11.82 -14.22 -0.53
C PRO A 84 11.72 -14.03 0.99
N ALA A 85 12.15 -15.06 1.72
CA ALA A 85 12.22 -14.98 3.17
C ALA A 85 13.03 -13.74 3.59
N ILE A 86 12.52 -13.00 4.58
CA ILE A 86 13.29 -11.92 5.18
C ILE A 86 14.58 -12.55 5.70
N PRO A 87 15.77 -12.06 5.29
CA PRO A 87 17.01 -12.60 5.83
C PRO A 87 16.96 -12.50 7.35
N ALA A 88 17.26 -13.59 8.05
CA ALA A 88 17.43 -13.53 9.50
C ALA A 88 18.54 -12.52 9.80
N ASP A 89 18.22 -11.48 10.57
CA ASP A 89 19.20 -10.50 10.99
C ASP A 89 20.10 -11.16 12.04
N HIS A 90 21.21 -11.76 11.59
CA HIS A 90 22.23 -12.36 12.46
C HIS A 90 23.09 -11.29 13.14
N ARG A 91 22.48 -10.22 13.64
CA ARG A 91 23.16 -9.24 14.51
C ARG A 91 23.02 -9.66 15.97
N ASP A 92 23.47 -10.88 16.26
CA ASP A 92 24.05 -11.19 17.56
C ASP A 92 25.49 -10.67 17.52
N VAL A 93 25.66 -9.38 17.82
CA VAL A 93 26.98 -8.82 18.14
C VAL A 93 27.05 -8.62 19.65
N ALA A 94 27.85 -9.52 20.24
CA ALA A 94 28.42 -9.64 21.58
C ALA A 94 28.28 -8.45 22.56
#